data_AF-A0A2V3A4F7-F1
#
_entry.id   AF-A0A2V3A4F7-F1
#
_cell.length_a   1.000
_cell.length_b   1.000
_cell.length_c   1.000
_cell.angle_alpha   90.00
_cell.angle_beta   90.00
_cell.angle_gamma   90.00
#
_symmetry.space_group_name_H-M   'P 1'
#
loop_
_entity.id
_entity.type
_entity.pdbx_description
1 polymer ?
#
loop_
_entity_poly.entity_id
_entity_poly.type
_entity_poly.pdbx_seq_one_letter_code
_entity_poly.pdbx_strand_id
1 'polypeptide(L)'
;MSETHKDNHVNECKAVTHHCECESHHENHPHVSIGKIITKVPVVLAELTLQINIDALITFPEPVLEIKDIKKTVKLTQCRLLLPSNKLFIKGFVRKNIQYASPSPDIEMHTKNTVASDLHSYTVDVPFQCVSEIKKFLALPVMPDMNKRMEFDFLVSKPMSCGHPEKDELQSKDLSQFHQESLQHYNELPYCELISSRIIEWDEAIDRSPLPNCSPLGEGFFTKVEEKMVLDLTLKVLQKQQIRVSSATNDDDDDCFHQCD
;
A
#
# COMPACT_ATOMS: atom_id res chain seq x y z
N MET A 1 44.88 -58.46 14.24
CA MET A 1 44.10 -58.34 15.48
C MET A 1 43.34 -57.02 15.46
N SER A 2 42.01 -57.13 15.28
CA SER A 2 40.93 -56.26 15.80
C SER A 2 40.93 -54.78 15.36
N GLU A 3 40.16 -54.36 14.34
CA GLU A 3 38.70 -54.09 14.36
C GLU A 3 38.21 -53.30 15.60
N THR A 4 37.69 -52.08 15.43
CA THR A 4 36.24 -51.80 15.28
C THR A 4 35.89 -50.29 15.36
N HIS A 5 35.09 -49.88 14.37
CA HIS A 5 33.86 -49.04 14.43
C HIS A 5 33.79 -47.60 14.98
N LYS A 6 33.23 -46.74 14.09
CA LYS A 6 32.05 -45.83 14.24
C LYS A 6 32.15 -44.70 15.28
N ASP A 7 31.53 -43.53 15.15
CA ASP A 7 30.50 -43.04 14.24
C ASP A 7 30.57 -41.50 14.24
N ASN A 8 29.96 -40.90 13.22
CA ASN A 8 29.64 -39.48 13.13
C ASN A 8 28.88 -38.99 14.37
N HIS A 9 29.22 -37.81 14.90
CA HIS A 9 28.19 -36.92 15.41
C HIS A 9 28.55 -35.46 15.17
N VAL A 10 27.87 -34.90 14.17
CA VAL A 10 27.70 -33.48 13.95
C VAL A 10 27.09 -32.88 15.21
N ASN A 11 27.72 -31.85 15.79
CA ASN A 11 27.17 -31.07 16.89
C ASN A 11 25.99 -30.23 16.37
N GLU A 12 24.84 -30.89 16.21
CA GLU A 12 23.54 -30.25 16.10
C GLU A 12 23.23 -29.62 17.46
N CYS A 13 23.39 -28.30 17.58
CA CYS A 13 22.74 -27.56 18.66
C CYS A 13 21.22 -27.57 18.40
N LYS A 14 20.57 -28.68 18.75
CA LYS A 14 19.11 -28.77 18.84
C LYS A 14 18.70 -28.01 20.10
N ALA A 15 18.41 -26.73 19.95
CA ALA A 15 17.67 -26.00 20.96
C ALA A 15 16.30 -26.68 21.10
N VAL A 16 16.10 -27.44 22.18
CA VAL A 16 14.81 -28.02 22.53
C VAL A 16 14.02 -26.92 23.22
N THR A 17 13.15 -26.26 22.46
CA THR A 17 12.19 -25.31 23.03
C THR A 17 11.07 -26.11 23.69
N HIS A 18 11.07 -26.19 25.02
CA HIS A 18 9.88 -26.60 25.76
C HIS A 18 8.84 -25.48 25.62
N HIS A 19 7.70 -25.79 25.00
CA HIS A 19 6.53 -24.91 25.03
C HIS A 19 6.13 -24.78 26.50
N CYS A 20 6.40 -23.62 27.10
CA CYS A 20 5.84 -23.28 28.39
C CYS A 20 4.48 -22.64 28.08
N GLU A 21 3.42 -23.41 28.25
CA GLU A 21 2.07 -22.84 28.27
C GLU A 21 1.99 -21.92 29.49
N CYS A 22 1.99 -20.62 29.22
CA CYS A 22 1.75 -19.60 30.22
C CYS A 22 0.24 -19.34 30.27
N GLU A 23 -0.41 -19.80 31.34
CA GLU A 23 -1.80 -19.43 31.62
C GLU A 23 -1.85 -17.95 32.03
N SER A 24 -2.69 -17.18 31.34
CA SER A 24 -2.93 -15.78 31.66
C SER A 24 -3.79 -15.69 32.94
N HIS A 25 -3.16 -15.50 34.10
CA HIS A 25 -3.85 -15.49 35.40
C HIS A 25 -4.55 -14.18 35.80
N HIS A 26 -4.79 -13.24 34.88
CA HIS A 26 -5.62 -12.07 35.20
C HIS A 26 -6.34 -11.52 33.98
N GLU A 27 -7.67 -11.46 34.06
CA GLU A 27 -8.49 -10.57 33.25
C GLU A 27 -8.20 -9.13 33.70
N ASN A 28 -7.23 -8.49 33.05
CA ASN A 28 -6.98 -7.07 33.27
C ASN A 28 -8.12 -6.28 32.62
N HIS A 29 -9.12 -5.89 33.41
CA HIS A 29 -10.13 -4.93 32.96
C HIS A 29 -9.43 -3.61 32.63
N PRO A 30 -9.59 -3.06 31.41
CA PRO A 30 -8.95 -1.81 31.05
C PRO A 30 -9.52 -0.68 31.92
N HIS A 31 -8.66 0.14 32.50
CA HIS A 31 -9.09 1.32 33.24
C HIS A 31 -9.75 2.33 32.27
N VAL A 32 -11.08 2.49 32.37
CA VAL A 32 -11.86 3.40 31.53
C VAL A 32 -11.99 4.77 32.20
N SER A 33 -11.60 5.83 31.49
CA SER A 33 -11.78 7.21 31.97
C SER A 33 -13.22 7.68 31.73
N ILE A 34 -13.95 7.97 32.81
CA ILE A 34 -15.32 8.51 32.77
C ILE A 34 -15.29 10.02 32.49
N GLY A 35 -16.26 10.52 31.73
CA GLY A 35 -16.42 11.95 31.43
C GLY A 35 -15.90 12.38 30.06
N LYS A 36 -15.62 13.69 29.91
CA LYS A 36 -15.19 14.29 28.63
C LYS A 36 -13.69 14.11 28.44
N ILE A 37 -13.32 13.28 27.48
CA ILE A 37 -11.93 13.06 27.08
C ILE A 37 -11.67 13.62 25.69
N ILE A 38 -10.48 14.16 25.47
CA ILE A 38 -9.98 14.52 24.14
C ILE A 38 -9.05 13.40 23.71
N THR A 39 -9.36 12.76 22.58
CA THR A 39 -8.58 11.66 22.04
C THR A 39 -8.28 11.88 20.57
N LYS A 40 -7.20 11.28 20.09
CA LYS A 40 -6.80 11.30 18.68
C LYS A 40 -7.07 9.93 18.07
N VAL A 41 -8.04 9.86 17.17
CA VAL A 41 -8.48 8.60 16.56
C VAL A 41 -8.48 8.67 15.04
N PRO A 42 -8.32 7.54 14.34
CA PRO A 42 -8.48 7.51 12.89
C PRO A 42 -9.96 7.68 12.55
N VAL A 43 -10.30 8.81 11.95
CA VAL A 43 -11.64 9.10 11.43
C VAL A 43 -11.70 8.70 9.97
N VAL A 44 -12.75 7.97 9.60
CA VAL A 44 -13.01 7.57 8.22
C VAL A 44 -13.57 8.76 7.45
N LEU A 45 -12.77 9.30 6.53
CA LEU A 45 -13.16 10.41 5.67
C LEU A 45 -14.09 9.95 4.55
N ALA A 46 -13.78 8.82 3.94
CA ALA A 46 -14.55 8.23 2.86
C ALA A 46 -14.28 6.74 2.72
N GLU A 47 -15.29 6.02 2.24
CA GLU A 47 -15.16 4.63 1.77
C GLU A 47 -15.62 4.62 0.31
N LEU A 48 -14.75 4.12 -0.58
CA LEU A 48 -14.97 4.22 -2.01
C LEU A 48 -14.53 2.96 -2.74
N THR A 49 -15.33 2.55 -3.72
CA THR A 49 -14.99 1.48 -4.65
C THR A 49 -14.66 2.08 -6.00
N LEU A 50 -13.45 1.80 -6.49
CA LEU A 50 -12.93 2.29 -7.76
C LEU A 50 -12.79 1.16 -8.74
N GLN A 51 -13.21 1.41 -9.97
CA GLN A 51 -13.02 0.49 -11.08
C GLN A 51 -11.89 1.00 -11.95
N ILE A 52 -10.88 0.16 -12.16
CA ILE A 52 -9.69 0.48 -12.96
C ILE A 52 -9.61 -0.53 -14.10
N ASN A 53 -9.65 -0.04 -15.33
CA ASN A 53 -9.47 -0.87 -16.52
C ASN A 53 -7.99 -0.89 -16.90
N ILE A 54 -7.44 -2.08 -17.11
CA ILE A 54 -6.02 -2.30 -17.38
C ILE A 54 -5.91 -3.20 -18.60
N ASP A 55 -5.02 -2.81 -19.50
CA ASP A 55 -4.65 -3.55 -20.71
C ASP A 55 -3.16 -3.86 -20.62
N ALA A 56 -2.77 -5.12 -20.74
CA ALA A 56 -1.42 -5.58 -20.54
C ALA A 56 -1.01 -6.61 -21.59
N LEU A 57 0.24 -6.52 -22.04
CA LEU A 57 0.86 -7.52 -22.91
C LEU A 57 1.94 -8.25 -22.11
N ILE A 58 1.71 -9.53 -21.83
CA ILE A 58 2.66 -10.39 -21.10
C ILE A 58 3.46 -11.17 -22.15
N THR A 59 4.79 -11.03 -22.11
CA THR A 59 5.71 -11.82 -22.93
C THR A 59 6.44 -12.81 -22.04
N PHE A 60 6.37 -14.09 -22.41
CA PHE A 60 7.07 -15.18 -21.76
C PHE A 60 8.49 -15.31 -22.31
N PRO A 61 9.48 -15.69 -21.48
CA PRO A 61 10.86 -15.87 -21.92
C PRO A 61 11.05 -17.09 -22.83
N GLU A 62 10.11 -18.03 -22.81
CA GLU A 62 10.16 -19.31 -23.51
C GLU A 62 8.76 -19.67 -24.04
N PRO A 63 8.64 -20.60 -25.01
CA PRO A 63 7.35 -21.04 -25.52
C PRO A 63 6.49 -21.68 -24.43
N VAL A 64 5.22 -21.29 -24.40
CA VAL A 64 4.21 -21.80 -23.47
C VAL A 64 3.23 -22.69 -24.22
N LEU A 65 3.05 -23.91 -23.74
CA LEU A 65 2.04 -24.84 -24.25
C LEU A 65 0.67 -24.55 -23.60
N GLU A 66 0.68 -24.44 -22.28
CA GLU A 66 -0.53 -24.30 -21.48
C GLU A 66 -0.23 -23.55 -20.18
N ILE A 67 -1.14 -22.66 -19.77
CA ILE A 67 -1.09 -22.05 -18.44
C ILE A 67 -1.92 -22.92 -17.48
N LYS A 68 -1.31 -23.33 -16.38
CA LYS A 68 -1.94 -24.21 -15.38
C LYS A 68 -2.65 -23.46 -14.28
N ASP A 69 -2.00 -22.42 -13.75
CA ASP A 69 -2.56 -21.59 -12.69
C ASP A 69 -1.95 -20.19 -12.72
N ILE A 70 -2.72 -19.20 -12.26
CA ILE A 70 -2.26 -17.81 -12.12
C ILE A 70 -2.69 -17.29 -10.76
N LYS A 71 -1.73 -17.23 -9.82
CA LYS A 71 -1.94 -16.60 -8.53
C LYS A 71 -1.77 -15.09 -8.65
N LYS A 72 -2.81 -14.34 -8.25
CA LYS A 72 -2.84 -12.87 -8.37
C LYS A 72 -2.85 -12.22 -6.99
N THR A 73 -2.15 -11.10 -6.86
CA THR A 73 -2.15 -10.30 -5.63
C THR A 73 -2.04 -8.83 -5.98
N VAL A 74 -3.01 -8.04 -5.54
CA VAL A 74 -3.00 -6.59 -5.71
C VAL A 74 -2.16 -5.95 -4.62
N LYS A 75 -1.25 -5.06 -5.00
CA LYS A 75 -0.42 -4.31 -4.06
C LYS A 75 -0.49 -2.82 -4.38
N LEU A 76 -0.81 -2.03 -3.36
CA LEU A 76 -0.75 -0.57 -3.45
C LEU A 76 0.63 -0.08 -3.05
N THR A 77 1.21 0.76 -3.89
CA THR A 77 2.47 1.46 -3.60
C THR A 77 2.21 2.90 -3.16
N GLN A 78 1.09 3.48 -3.59
CA GLN A 78 0.67 4.83 -3.21
C GLN A 78 -0.85 4.88 -3.06
N CYS A 79 -1.31 5.44 -1.95
CA CYS A 79 -2.67 5.95 -1.81
C CYS A 79 -2.62 7.23 -0.97
N ARG A 80 -2.85 8.38 -1.60
CA ARG A 80 -2.71 9.69 -0.95
C ARG A 80 -3.84 10.64 -1.36
N LEU A 81 -4.50 11.22 -0.35
CA LEU A 81 -5.47 12.29 -0.54
C LEU A 81 -4.75 13.64 -0.57
N LEU A 82 -4.92 14.39 -1.65
CA LEU A 82 -4.41 15.76 -1.78
C LEU A 82 -5.48 16.74 -1.31
N LEU A 83 -5.17 17.50 -0.26
CA LEU A 83 -6.00 18.61 0.23
C LEU A 83 -5.40 19.95 -0.27
N PRO A 84 -6.22 20.96 -0.59
CA PRO A 84 -7.69 21.01 -0.50
C PRO A 84 -8.43 20.51 -1.75
N SER A 85 -7.74 19.89 -2.72
CA SER A 85 -8.34 19.52 -4.02
C SER A 85 -9.23 18.28 -3.98
N ASN A 86 -9.28 17.56 -2.87
CA ASN A 86 -10.06 16.32 -2.67
C ASN A 86 -9.74 15.20 -3.68
N LYS A 87 -8.55 15.25 -4.29
CA LYS A 87 -8.08 14.25 -5.27
C LYS A 87 -7.29 13.15 -4.58
N LEU A 88 -7.75 11.92 -4.74
CA LEU A 88 -7.12 10.70 -4.27
C LEU A 88 -6.25 10.10 -5.38
N PHE A 89 -4.95 10.07 -5.14
CA PHE A 89 -3.97 9.48 -6.04
C PHE A 89 -3.66 8.06 -5.61
N ILE A 90 -3.83 7.11 -6.53
CA ILE A 90 -3.64 5.69 -6.27
C ILE A 90 -2.67 5.13 -7.30
N LYS A 91 -1.66 4.41 -6.82
CA LYS A 91 -0.75 3.62 -7.64
C LYS A 91 -0.53 2.27 -7.00
N GLY A 92 -0.34 1.28 -7.84
CA GLY A 92 -0.09 -0.09 -7.41
C GLY A 92 0.27 -0.96 -8.59
N PHE A 93 0.27 -2.25 -8.34
CA PHE A 93 0.43 -3.26 -9.37
C PHE A 93 -0.32 -4.54 -8.96
N VAL A 94 -0.73 -5.30 -9.97
CA VAL A 94 -1.21 -6.67 -9.80
C VAL A 94 -0.01 -7.57 -10.02
N ARG A 95 0.48 -8.20 -8.95
CA ARG A 95 1.49 -9.25 -9.05
C ARG A 95 0.82 -10.54 -9.50
N LYS A 96 1.27 -11.07 -10.63
CA LYS A 96 0.83 -12.37 -11.15
C LYS A 96 1.99 -13.34 -11.04
N ASN A 97 1.75 -14.48 -10.40
CA ASN A 97 2.64 -15.63 -10.44
C ASN A 97 1.96 -16.69 -11.31
N ILE A 98 2.46 -16.84 -12.52
CA ILE A 98 1.92 -17.68 -13.58
C ILE A 98 2.69 -18.99 -13.57
N GLN A 99 1.99 -20.10 -13.38
CA GLN A 99 2.52 -21.44 -13.56
C GLN A 99 2.11 -21.95 -14.94
N TYR A 100 3.07 -22.39 -15.75
CA TYR A 100 2.82 -22.79 -17.12
C TYR A 100 3.70 -23.96 -17.53
N ALA A 101 3.24 -24.72 -18.52
CA ALA A 101 3.96 -25.83 -19.12
C ALA A 101 4.72 -25.33 -20.35
N SER A 102 6.02 -25.65 -20.42
CA SER A 102 6.87 -25.38 -21.58
C SER A 102 7.30 -26.70 -22.24
N PRO A 103 7.54 -26.76 -23.56
CA PRO A 103 8.03 -27.97 -24.21
C PRO A 103 9.36 -28.42 -23.60
N SER A 104 9.45 -29.69 -23.20
CA SER A 104 10.71 -30.26 -22.69
C SER A 104 11.45 -31.00 -23.80
N PRO A 105 12.58 -30.47 -24.32
CA PRO A 105 13.38 -31.18 -25.31
C PRO A 105 14.18 -32.35 -24.70
N ASP A 106 14.35 -32.37 -23.38
CA ASP A 106 15.26 -33.29 -22.68
C ASP A 106 14.59 -34.60 -22.26
N ILE A 107 13.25 -34.62 -22.15
CA ILE A 107 12.49 -35.81 -21.71
C ILE A 107 12.18 -36.71 -22.91
N GLU A 108 11.33 -36.24 -23.84
CA GLU A 108 10.94 -36.97 -25.04
C GLU A 108 10.61 -35.99 -26.17
N MET A 109 11.04 -36.30 -27.40
CA MET A 109 10.59 -35.55 -28.57
C MET A 109 9.08 -35.76 -28.77
N HIS A 110 8.37 -34.69 -29.12
CA HIS A 110 6.95 -34.75 -29.43
C HIS A 110 6.69 -35.75 -30.57
N THR A 111 5.70 -36.62 -30.38
CA THR A 111 5.23 -37.55 -31.40
C THR A 111 3.81 -37.18 -31.81
N LYS A 112 3.25 -37.87 -32.82
CA LYS A 112 1.86 -37.69 -33.26
C LYS A 112 0.83 -37.81 -32.13
N ASN A 113 1.17 -38.48 -31.04
CA ASN A 113 0.26 -38.86 -29.97
C ASN A 113 0.72 -38.40 -28.58
N THR A 114 1.93 -37.86 -28.43
CA THR A 114 2.49 -37.50 -27.12
C THR A 114 3.19 -36.14 -27.16
N VAL A 115 3.04 -35.36 -26.08
CA VAL A 115 3.77 -34.11 -25.82
C VAL A 115 4.26 -34.16 -24.38
N ALA A 116 5.58 -34.04 -24.19
CA ALA A 116 6.20 -33.90 -22.89
C ALA A 116 6.45 -32.41 -22.59
N SER A 117 6.26 -32.01 -21.33
CA SER A 117 6.38 -30.61 -20.92
C SER A 117 6.90 -30.46 -19.50
N ASP A 118 7.64 -29.40 -19.25
CA ASP A 118 8.15 -29.02 -17.93
C ASP A 118 7.35 -27.87 -17.33
N LEU A 119 7.08 -27.94 -16.02
CA LEU A 119 6.34 -26.92 -15.30
C LEU A 119 7.28 -25.79 -14.84
N HIS A 120 7.00 -24.59 -15.31
CA HIS A 120 7.75 -23.37 -15.00
C HIS A 120 6.87 -22.36 -14.26
N SER A 121 7.51 -21.41 -13.58
CA SER A 121 6.85 -20.32 -12.87
C SER A 121 7.44 -18.99 -13.30
N TYR A 122 6.58 -18.06 -13.72
CA TYR A 122 6.94 -16.71 -14.13
C TYR A 122 6.14 -15.69 -13.33
N THR A 123 6.85 -14.78 -12.66
CA THR A 123 6.23 -13.71 -11.88
C THR A 123 6.37 -12.38 -12.60
N VAL A 124 5.24 -11.73 -12.86
CA VAL A 124 5.17 -10.42 -13.51
C VAL A 124 4.33 -9.44 -12.68
N ASP A 125 4.75 -8.18 -12.63
CA ASP A 125 4.03 -7.10 -11.97
C ASP A 125 3.38 -6.20 -13.02
N VAL A 126 2.05 -6.18 -13.06
CA VAL A 126 1.28 -5.33 -14.00
C VAL A 126 0.88 -4.03 -13.29
N PRO A 127 1.49 -2.87 -13.63
CA PRO A 127 1.26 -1.63 -12.91
C PRO A 127 -0.10 -1.00 -13.26
N PHE A 128 -0.67 -0.28 -12.30
CA PHE A 128 -1.84 0.55 -12.52
C PHE A 128 -1.75 1.88 -11.77
N GLN A 129 -2.41 2.89 -12.32
CA GLN A 129 -2.52 4.22 -11.73
C GLN A 129 -3.92 4.76 -11.95
N CYS A 130 -4.49 5.36 -10.91
CA CYS A 130 -5.81 5.98 -10.94
C CYS A 130 -5.79 7.28 -10.12
N VAL A 131 -6.61 8.24 -10.54
CA VAL A 131 -6.94 9.44 -9.77
C VAL A 131 -8.45 9.50 -9.65
N SER A 132 -8.93 9.62 -8.42
CA SER A 132 -10.36 9.74 -8.13
C SER A 132 -10.63 10.98 -7.30
N GLU A 133 -11.74 11.66 -7.56
CA GLU A 133 -12.17 12.82 -6.77
C GLU A 133 -13.22 12.39 -5.75
N ILE A 134 -12.98 12.70 -4.48
CA ILE A 134 -13.94 12.42 -3.40
C ILE A 134 -14.99 13.54 -3.39
N LYS A 135 -16.16 13.26 -3.97
CA LYS A 135 -17.26 14.22 -4.07
C LYS A 135 -18.02 14.41 -2.75
N LYS A 136 -18.15 13.34 -1.96
CA LYS A 136 -18.89 13.34 -0.71
C LYS A 136 -18.06 12.65 0.37
N PHE A 137 -17.81 13.37 1.45
CA PHE A 137 -17.14 12.86 2.63
C PHE A 137 -18.16 12.36 3.66
N LEU A 138 -17.81 11.29 4.37
CA LEU A 138 -18.53 10.82 5.54
C LEU A 138 -18.24 11.74 6.75
N ALA A 139 -16.98 12.12 6.90
CA ALA A 139 -16.51 13.12 7.85
C ALA A 139 -15.57 14.10 7.13
N LEU A 140 -15.70 15.39 7.43
CA LEU A 140 -14.90 16.41 6.76
C LEU A 140 -13.41 16.25 7.11
N PRO A 141 -12.50 16.42 6.12
CA PRO A 141 -11.08 16.42 6.39
C PRO A 141 -10.70 17.68 7.19
N VAL A 142 -9.78 17.51 8.14
CA VAL A 142 -9.09 18.63 8.78
C VAL A 142 -8.08 19.19 7.78
N MET A 143 -8.17 20.49 7.49
CA MET A 143 -7.29 21.17 6.55
C MET A 143 -5.90 21.37 7.15
N PRO A 144 -4.83 21.31 6.33
CA PRO A 144 -3.48 21.56 6.80
C PRO A 144 -3.30 23.04 7.19
N ASP A 145 -2.61 23.26 8.30
CA ASP A 145 -2.19 24.59 8.71
C ASP A 145 -1.08 25.11 7.78
N MET A 146 -1.16 26.39 7.43
CA MET A 146 -0.21 27.02 6.51
C MET A 146 0.99 27.60 7.26
N ASN A 147 2.18 27.39 6.71
CA ASN A 147 3.39 28.06 7.21
C ASN A 147 3.28 29.57 6.93
N LYS A 148 3.80 30.38 7.86
CA LYS A 148 3.85 31.84 7.73
C LYS A 148 5.28 32.31 7.87
N ARG A 149 5.67 33.22 6.98
CA ARG A 149 6.89 34.00 7.08
C ARG A 149 6.47 35.45 7.06
N MET A 150 6.67 36.14 8.17
CA MET A 150 6.36 37.54 8.31
C MET A 150 7.68 38.30 8.45
N GLU A 151 7.82 39.35 7.67
CA GLU A 151 8.98 40.22 7.69
C GLU A 151 8.50 41.61 8.11
N PHE A 152 9.30 42.30 8.92
CA PHE A 152 9.02 43.68 9.28
C PHE A 152 10.30 44.50 9.17
N ASP A 153 10.15 45.69 8.60
CA ASP A 153 11.24 46.62 8.38
C ASP A 153 11.04 47.83 9.29
N PHE A 154 12.13 48.35 9.84
CA PHE A 154 12.12 49.65 10.50
C PHE A 154 12.50 50.75 9.51
N LEU A 155 11.83 51.89 9.64
CA LEU A 155 12.14 53.08 8.87
C LEU A 155 13.50 53.64 9.29
N VAL A 156 14.38 53.87 8.31
CA VAL A 156 15.65 54.58 8.49
C VAL A 156 15.67 55.79 7.57
N SER A 157 15.96 56.95 8.16
CA SER A 157 16.14 58.20 7.45
C SER A 157 17.63 58.49 7.31
N LYS A 158 18.09 58.77 6.08
CA LYS A 158 19.47 59.14 5.77
C LYS A 158 19.48 60.45 5.00
N PRO A 159 20.42 61.38 5.28
CA PRO A 159 20.54 62.60 4.49
C PRO A 159 20.85 62.25 3.03
N MET A 160 20.18 62.92 2.09
CA MET A 160 20.39 62.68 0.66
C MET A 160 21.76 63.20 0.22
N SER A 161 22.49 62.42 -0.58
CA SER A 161 23.73 62.90 -1.20
C SER A 161 23.46 63.92 -2.32
N CYS A 162 24.47 64.76 -2.58
CA CYS A 162 24.57 65.84 -3.58
C CYS A 162 23.39 66.00 -4.56
N GLY A 163 22.80 67.20 -4.59
CA GLY A 163 21.73 67.58 -5.52
C GLY A 163 20.36 67.81 -4.89
N HIS A 164 20.25 67.66 -3.57
CA HIS A 164 19.00 67.84 -2.81
C HIS A 164 19.19 68.90 -1.69
N PRO A 165 18.15 69.68 -1.36
CA PRO A 165 18.15 70.61 -0.21
C PRO A 165 18.49 69.93 1.12
N GLU A 166 19.12 70.66 2.04
CA GLU A 166 19.55 70.14 3.36
C GLU A 166 18.40 69.58 4.23
N LYS A 167 17.16 69.99 3.94
CA LYS A 167 15.96 69.53 4.65
C LYS A 167 15.38 68.22 4.12
N ASP A 168 15.91 67.68 3.02
CA ASP A 168 15.38 66.48 2.38
C ASP A 168 16.12 65.22 2.85
N GLU A 169 15.36 64.24 3.33
CA GLU A 169 15.88 62.96 3.83
C GLU A 169 15.39 61.79 2.96
N LEU A 170 16.29 60.84 2.67
CA LEU A 170 15.93 59.57 2.08
C LEU A 170 15.35 58.65 3.16
N GLN A 171 14.04 58.44 3.08
CA GLN A 171 13.32 57.50 3.92
C GLN A 171 13.30 56.13 3.26
N SER A 172 14.04 55.18 3.84
CA SER A 172 14.19 53.82 3.29
C SER A 172 14.18 52.78 4.41
N LYS A 173 14.05 51.51 4.04
CA LYS A 173 14.24 50.40 4.99
C LYS A 173 15.71 50.22 5.34
N ASP A 174 15.99 49.79 6.56
CA ASP A 174 17.35 49.39 6.93
C ASP A 174 17.75 48.12 6.15
N LEU A 175 18.76 48.22 5.29
CA LEU A 175 19.31 47.06 4.56
C LEU A 175 20.33 46.27 5.39
N SER A 176 20.74 46.77 6.56
CA SER A 176 21.72 46.14 7.43
C SER A 176 21.10 45.25 8.51
N GLN A 177 19.81 45.40 8.78
CA GLN A 177 19.06 44.64 9.78
C GLN A 177 17.91 43.88 9.11
N PHE A 178 17.78 42.60 9.43
CA PHE A 178 16.73 41.73 8.89
C PHE A 178 15.89 41.21 10.05
N HIS A 179 14.62 41.59 10.11
CA HIS A 179 13.70 41.10 11.13
C HIS A 179 12.65 40.20 10.49
N GLN A 180 12.56 38.99 11.03
CA GLN A 180 11.70 37.95 10.48
C GLN A 180 11.11 37.11 11.61
N GLU A 181 9.83 36.80 11.49
CA GLU A 181 9.14 35.78 12.28
C GLU A 181 8.72 34.63 11.35
N SER A 182 9.10 33.40 11.70
CA SER A 182 8.76 32.20 10.93
C SER A 182 7.96 31.21 11.76
N LEU A 183 6.79 30.84 11.26
CA LEU A 183 5.90 29.82 11.84
C LEU A 183 5.81 28.63 10.88
N GLN A 184 6.16 27.44 11.37
CA GLN A 184 6.13 26.19 10.63
C GLN A 184 5.18 25.19 11.30
N HIS A 185 4.26 24.63 10.53
CA HIS A 185 3.33 23.58 10.96
C HIS A 185 3.74 22.24 10.36
N TYR A 186 3.63 21.17 11.16
CA TYR A 186 3.91 19.79 10.75
C TYR A 186 2.59 19.01 10.67
N ASN A 187 1.93 19.12 9.54
CA ASN A 187 0.62 18.50 9.31
C ASN A 187 0.75 16.99 9.07
N GLU A 188 -0.12 16.20 9.69
CA GLU A 188 -0.23 14.77 9.41
C GLU A 188 -0.99 14.51 8.11
N LEU A 189 -0.50 13.56 7.32
CA LEU A 189 -1.12 13.18 6.06
C LEU A 189 -2.27 12.19 6.30
N PRO A 190 -3.41 12.36 5.59
CA PRO A 190 -4.38 11.29 5.46
C PRO A 190 -3.74 10.06 4.80
N TYR A 191 -4.20 8.88 5.20
CA TYR A 191 -3.72 7.61 4.67
C TYR A 191 -4.91 6.75 4.23
N CYS A 192 -4.62 5.68 3.49
CA CYS A 192 -5.65 4.76 3.04
C CYS A 192 -5.37 3.34 3.49
N GLU A 193 -6.44 2.57 3.63
CA GLU A 193 -6.42 1.14 3.85
C GLU A 193 -7.12 0.45 2.69
N LEU A 194 -6.49 -0.59 2.15
CA LEU A 194 -7.10 -1.47 1.16
C LEU A 194 -8.00 -2.46 1.91
N ILE A 195 -9.30 -2.41 1.62
CA ILE A 195 -10.28 -3.28 2.26
C ILE A 195 -10.48 -4.55 1.44
N SER A 196 -10.68 -4.38 0.13
CA SER A 196 -10.85 -5.51 -0.78
C SER A 196 -10.42 -5.15 -2.20
N SER A 197 -10.09 -6.18 -2.96
CA SER A 197 -9.80 -6.09 -4.39
C SER A 197 -10.47 -7.24 -5.12
N ARG A 198 -11.12 -6.96 -6.24
CA ARG A 198 -11.73 -7.95 -7.12
C ARG A 198 -11.22 -7.73 -8.54
N ILE A 199 -10.85 -8.82 -9.20
CA ILE A 199 -10.33 -8.81 -10.57
C ILE A 199 -11.31 -9.58 -11.45
N ILE A 200 -11.72 -8.98 -12.55
CA ILE A 200 -12.33 -9.66 -13.70
C ILE A 200 -11.33 -9.53 -14.84
N GLU A 201 -10.98 -10.62 -15.51
CA GLU A 201 -10.01 -10.57 -16.61
C GLU A 201 -10.41 -11.44 -17.78
N TRP A 202 -9.76 -11.18 -18.90
CA TRP A 202 -9.85 -11.92 -20.14
C TRP A 202 -8.46 -11.96 -20.77
N ASP A 203 -7.99 -13.17 -21.08
CA ASP A 203 -6.64 -13.42 -21.60
C ASP A 203 -6.73 -14.07 -22.98
N GLU A 204 -5.95 -13.58 -23.93
CA GLU A 204 -5.85 -14.11 -25.29
C GLU A 204 -4.39 -14.37 -25.70
N ALA A 205 -4.10 -15.59 -26.16
CA ALA A 205 -2.80 -15.92 -26.74
C ALA A 205 -2.73 -15.45 -28.19
N ILE A 206 -2.01 -14.36 -28.44
CA ILE A 206 -2.03 -13.65 -29.73
C ILE A 206 -1.13 -14.26 -30.82
N ASP A 207 -0.15 -15.08 -30.42
CA ASP A 207 0.85 -15.66 -31.32
C ASP A 207 0.87 -17.19 -31.26
N ARG A 208 -0.28 -17.80 -30.93
CA ARG A 208 -0.40 -19.26 -30.86
C ARG A 208 -0.15 -19.89 -32.22
N SER A 209 0.82 -20.79 -32.27
CA SER A 209 1.22 -21.54 -33.47
C SER A 209 1.29 -23.04 -33.16
N PRO A 210 1.03 -23.91 -34.16
CA PRO A 210 1.12 -25.36 -33.95
C PRO A 210 2.56 -25.78 -33.67
N LEU A 211 2.72 -26.86 -32.90
CA LEU A 211 4.04 -27.42 -32.67
C LEU A 211 4.66 -27.95 -33.98
N PRO A 212 5.98 -27.80 -34.17
CA PRO A 212 6.68 -28.38 -35.32
C PRO A 212 6.65 -29.92 -35.26
N ASN A 213 6.78 -30.59 -36.42
CA ASN A 213 7.01 -32.03 -36.55
C ASN A 213 5.98 -32.99 -35.89
N CYS A 214 4.75 -33.03 -36.42
CA CYS A 214 3.74 -34.04 -36.09
C CYS A 214 3.41 -34.09 -34.58
N SER A 215 2.70 -33.08 -34.08
CA SER A 215 2.11 -33.09 -32.75
C SER A 215 0.66 -33.61 -32.75
N PRO A 216 0.08 -33.93 -31.58
CA PRO A 216 -1.35 -34.18 -31.45
C PRO A 216 -2.18 -33.00 -31.96
N LEU A 217 -3.39 -33.28 -32.44
CA LEU A 217 -4.32 -32.28 -32.96
C LEU A 217 -4.69 -31.27 -31.87
N GLY A 218 -4.51 -29.98 -32.16
CA GLY A 218 -4.86 -28.87 -31.25
C GLY A 218 -3.72 -28.39 -30.35
N GLU A 219 -2.61 -29.13 -30.31
CA GLU A 219 -1.40 -28.73 -29.59
C GLU A 219 -0.67 -27.60 -30.31
N GLY A 220 -0.20 -26.65 -29.53
CA GLY A 220 0.51 -25.47 -30.03
C GLY A 220 1.17 -24.72 -28.90
N PHE A 221 2.00 -23.77 -29.25
CA PHE A 221 2.70 -22.92 -28.31
C PHE A 221 2.47 -21.44 -28.64
N PHE A 222 2.59 -20.60 -27.62
CA PHE A 222 2.54 -19.14 -27.74
C PHE A 222 3.63 -18.54 -26.86
N THR A 223 3.97 -17.27 -27.10
CA THR A 223 4.92 -16.53 -26.26
C THR A 223 4.32 -15.25 -25.71
N LYS A 224 3.20 -14.79 -26.25
CA LYS A 224 2.56 -13.53 -25.88
C LYS A 224 1.09 -13.73 -25.54
N VAL A 225 0.69 -13.12 -24.42
CA VAL A 225 -0.70 -13.06 -23.98
C VAL A 225 -1.11 -11.60 -23.87
N GLU A 226 -2.16 -11.22 -24.59
CA GLU A 226 -2.86 -9.96 -24.38
C GLU A 226 -3.91 -10.18 -23.29
N GLU A 227 -3.89 -9.31 -22.29
CA GLU A 227 -4.72 -9.39 -21.11
C GLU A 227 -5.52 -8.10 -20.96
N LYS A 228 -6.83 -8.25 -20.77
CA LYS A 228 -7.74 -7.16 -20.43
C LYS A 228 -8.35 -7.44 -19.07
N MET A 229 -8.12 -6.57 -18.10
CA MET A 229 -8.65 -6.73 -16.76
C MET A 229 -9.36 -5.49 -16.23
N VAL A 230 -10.38 -5.74 -15.44
CA VAL A 230 -11.14 -4.76 -14.66
C VAL A 230 -10.86 -5.05 -13.18
N LEU A 231 -10.23 -4.09 -12.53
CA LEU A 231 -9.85 -4.15 -11.13
C LEU A 231 -10.79 -3.26 -10.31
N ASP A 232 -11.63 -3.88 -9.49
CA ASP A 232 -12.47 -3.19 -8.50
C ASP A 232 -11.69 -3.12 -7.17
N LEU A 233 -11.37 -1.92 -6.70
CA LEU A 233 -10.67 -1.65 -5.44
C LEU A 233 -11.58 -0.93 -4.45
N THR A 234 -11.82 -1.54 -3.29
CA THR A 234 -12.49 -0.85 -2.18
C THR A 234 -11.45 -0.34 -1.19
N LEU A 235 -11.44 0.98 -1.03
CA LEU A 235 -10.49 1.71 -0.20
C LEU A 235 -11.22 2.48 0.90
N LYS A 236 -10.62 2.48 2.08
CA LYS A 236 -11.00 3.35 3.18
C LYS A 236 -9.97 4.45 3.32
N VAL A 237 -10.42 5.71 3.30
CA VAL A 237 -9.55 6.88 3.48
C VAL A 237 -9.74 7.38 4.90
N LEU A 238 -8.64 7.47 5.65
CA LEU A 238 -8.64 7.83 7.06
C LEU A 238 -7.73 9.03 7.33
N GLN A 239 -8.07 9.78 8.36
CA GLN A 239 -7.24 10.84 8.91
C GLN A 239 -7.29 10.78 10.43
N LYS A 240 -6.13 10.90 11.09
CA LYS A 240 -6.11 11.01 12.55
C LYS A 240 -6.61 12.39 12.95
N GLN A 241 -7.75 12.44 13.64
CA GLN A 241 -8.36 13.69 14.09
C GLN A 241 -8.51 13.68 15.60
N GLN A 242 -8.42 14.86 16.21
CA GLN A 242 -8.75 15.05 17.63
C GLN A 242 -10.26 15.20 17.77
N ILE A 243 -10.86 14.33 18.58
CA ILE A 243 -12.29 14.36 18.87
C ILE A 243 -12.53 14.41 20.38
N ARG A 244 -13.70 14.93 20.77
CA ARG A 244 -14.18 14.82 22.14
C ARG A 244 -15.10 13.62 22.25
N VAL A 245 -14.75 12.69 23.13
CA VAL A 245 -15.59 11.54 23.49
C VAL A 245 -16.13 11.79 24.90
N SER A 246 -17.39 11.49 25.13
CA SER A 246 -18.00 11.53 26.45
C SER A 246 -18.38 10.10 26.83
N SER A 247 -17.71 9.54 27.84
CA SER A 247 -18.10 8.26 28.44
C SER A 247 -19.18 8.49 29.49
N ALA A 248 -20.33 7.81 29.36
CA ALA A 248 -21.51 8.03 30.19
C ALA A 248 -21.60 7.09 31.40
N THR A 249 -21.22 5.82 31.25
CA THR A 249 -21.23 4.78 32.29
C THR A 249 -20.07 3.82 32.10
N ASN A 250 -19.60 3.22 33.20
CA ASN A 250 -18.93 1.93 33.15
C ASN A 250 -20.05 0.93 33.39
N ASP A 251 -20.39 0.09 32.42
CA ASP A 251 -21.43 -0.92 32.60
C ASP A 251 -20.85 -2.03 33.49
N ASP A 252 -20.90 -1.83 34.82
CA ASP A 252 -20.75 -2.87 35.83
C ASP A 252 -22.16 -3.41 36.16
N ASP A 253 -22.85 -4.01 35.17
CA ASP A 253 -24.06 -4.81 35.42
C ASP A 253 -23.64 -6.23 35.85
N ASP A 254 -23.06 -6.32 37.04
CA ASP A 254 -22.91 -7.58 37.77
C ASP A 254 -24.12 -7.76 38.70
N ASP A 255 -25.34 -7.71 38.12
CA ASP A 255 -26.59 -8.05 38.79
C ASP A 255 -26.73 -9.58 38.89
N CYS A 256 -25.80 -10.23 39.60
CA CYS A 256 -25.98 -11.58 40.13
C CYS A 256 -26.57 -11.49 41.55
N PHE A 257 -27.84 -11.11 41.65
CA PHE A 257 -28.65 -11.38 42.85
C PHE A 257 -28.89 -12.90 42.98
N HIS A 258 -27.89 -13.64 43.45
CA HIS A 258 -28.13 -14.90 44.14
C HIS A 258 -28.68 -14.57 45.53
N GLN A 259 -29.99 -14.37 45.58
CA GLN A 259 -30.74 -14.40 46.83
C GLN A 259 -30.88 -15.88 47.22
N CYS A 260 -30.00 -16.33 48.11
CA CYS A 260 -30.17 -17.59 48.83
C CYS A 260 -31.19 -17.35 49.96
N ASP A 261 -32.35 -17.99 49.85
CA ASP A 261 -33.13 -18.52 50.96
C ASP A 261 -33.56 -19.95 50.61
#